data_AF-A0A419F6X6-F1
#
_entry.id   AF-A0A419F6X6-F1
#
_cell.length_a   1.000
_cell.length_b   1.000
_cell.length_c   1.000
_cell.angle_alpha   90.00
_cell.angle_beta   90.00
_cell.angle_gamma   90.00
#
_symmetry.space_group_name_H-M   'P 1'
#
loop_
_entity.id
_entity.type
_entity.pdbx_description
1 polymer ?
#
loop_
_entity_poly.entity_id
_entity_poly.type
_entity_poly.pdbx_seq_one_letter_code
_entity_poly.pdbx_strand_id
1 'polypeptide(L)'
;MSIILVAALLALPAWAQTGGDKFGYDSGKVMLAQELSQPPAEPAPDTAQPLNPEGRLVPGKALLLSAILPGAGQLYAKSPLMGALFLALEAGAWTGVAIYHGQGMDKEDEYKAFADANWAYDDGVYTSGVFADYWDYEYYCATVFGVDGETGNADTFDGSPEQWDELSWEDKGIYLPSSGFTHELTPDDKDQQYYEMIGKYDQFGAGWPAEDDEVSGYRTGNPLTETWEWGTYNTTRDKYLTMRKESNDALDMSKNFTMAVLGNHLLSALHAGFSVSMHNRKMAREQTVIEGSLQLEPRRINNENVTMAGLQIRF
;
A
#
# COMPACT_ATOMS: atom_id res chain seq x y z
N MET A 1 -1.75 -14.42 15.79
CA MET A 1 -0.34 -14.45 15.36
C MET A 1 0.17 -13.02 15.38
N SER A 2 1.26 -12.77 16.11
CA SER A 2 1.63 -11.45 16.66
C SER A 2 2.28 -10.50 15.64
N ILE A 3 1.89 -9.22 15.70
CA ILE A 3 2.49 -8.11 14.94
C ILE A 3 3.76 -7.65 15.66
N ILE A 4 4.91 -7.78 15.00
CA ILE A 4 6.21 -7.34 15.53
C ILE A 4 6.47 -5.89 15.10
N LEU A 5 6.51 -4.99 16.08
CA LEU A 5 7.05 -3.63 15.93
C LEU A 5 8.58 -3.71 15.91
N VAL A 6 9.22 -3.22 14.84
CA VAL A 6 10.68 -3.08 14.78
C VAL A 6 11.05 -1.63 15.15
N ALA A 7 11.73 -1.47 16.28
CA ALA A 7 12.37 -0.23 16.69
C ALA A 7 13.86 -0.26 16.31
N ALA A 8 14.32 0.68 15.49
CA ALA A 8 15.72 0.83 15.13
C ALA A 8 16.45 1.71 16.17
N LEU A 9 17.38 1.12 16.92
CA LEU A 9 18.37 1.81 17.74
C LEU A 9 19.68 1.92 16.93
N LEU A 10 20.16 3.14 16.67
CA LEU A 10 21.49 3.38 16.09
C LEU A 10 22.52 3.53 17.22
N ALA A 11 23.53 2.66 17.23
CA ALA A 11 24.72 2.75 18.07
C ALA A 11 25.91 3.23 17.21
N LEU A 12 26.69 4.18 17.73
CA LEU A 12 27.99 4.59 17.16
C LEU A 12 29.12 4.02 18.01
N PRO A 13 30.19 3.43 17.43
CA PRO A 13 31.38 3.06 18.18
C PRO A 13 32.40 4.21 18.16
N ALA A 14 32.87 4.60 19.35
CA ALA A 14 34.18 5.22 19.52
C ALA A 14 35.24 4.11 19.58
N TRP A 15 36.47 4.39 19.13
CA TRP A 15 37.76 4.02 19.74
C TRP A 15 38.89 4.35 18.76
N ALA A 16 39.72 5.34 19.11
CA ALA A 16 41.06 5.47 18.57
C ALA A 16 41.98 6.11 19.62
N GLN A 17 42.94 5.30 20.08
CA GLN A 17 44.34 5.62 20.41
C GLN A 17 44.82 5.13 21.79
N THR A 18 45.87 4.30 21.75
CA THR A 18 46.85 4.14 22.83
C THR A 18 48.24 3.91 22.25
N GLY A 19 49.24 4.61 22.81
CA GLY A 19 50.67 4.31 22.77
C GLY A 19 51.48 5.22 21.84
N GLY A 20 52.61 5.82 22.21
CA GLY A 20 53.43 5.75 23.42
C GLY A 20 54.77 6.46 23.17
N ASP A 21 55.35 7.02 24.22
CA ASP A 21 56.45 7.99 24.23
C ASP A 21 57.81 7.47 23.75
N LYS A 22 58.52 8.25 22.93
CA LYS A 22 60.00 8.27 22.84
C LYS A 22 60.49 9.60 22.27
N PHE A 23 60.67 10.64 23.09
CA PHE A 23 61.68 11.70 22.92
C PHE A 23 61.64 12.59 24.18
N GLY A 24 62.78 12.77 24.85
CA GLY A 24 62.88 13.54 26.09
C GLY A 24 62.40 14.98 25.91
N TYR A 25 61.29 15.31 26.56
CA TYR A 25 60.65 16.61 26.53
C TYR A 25 60.73 17.25 27.91
N ASP A 26 61.39 18.40 28.02
CA ASP A 26 61.43 19.21 29.23
C ASP A 26 60.14 20.04 29.31
N SER A 27 59.17 19.54 30.08
CA SER A 27 57.84 20.13 30.24
C SER A 27 57.87 21.53 30.87
N GLY A 28 58.94 21.91 31.57
CA GLY A 28 59.01 23.18 32.30
C GLY A 28 59.11 24.42 31.40
N LYS A 29 59.78 24.30 30.24
CA LYS A 29 59.99 25.45 29.33
C LYS A 29 58.80 25.75 28.43
N VAL A 30 57.93 24.77 28.21
CA VAL A 30 56.72 24.93 27.39
C VAL A 30 55.58 25.51 28.22
N MET A 31 55.49 25.17 29.51
CA MET A 31 54.48 25.77 30.39
C MET A 31 54.68 27.29 30.54
N LEU A 32 55.92 27.77 30.67
CA LEU A 32 56.20 29.20 30.84
C LEU A 32 55.94 30.03 29.55
N ALA A 33 56.23 29.46 28.38
CA ALA A 33 55.94 30.11 27.10
C ALA A 33 54.43 30.12 26.79
N GLN A 34 53.68 29.14 27.29
CA GLN A 34 52.23 29.01 27.11
C GLN A 34 51.43 29.90 28.08
N GLU A 35 51.98 30.22 29.26
CA GLU A 35 51.38 31.16 30.21
C GLU A 35 51.58 32.62 29.77
N LEU A 36 52.75 32.96 29.21
CA LEU A 36 53.08 34.32 28.73
C LEU A 36 52.43 34.69 27.38
N SER A 37 51.79 33.74 26.69
CA SER A 37 51.15 33.95 25.38
C SER A 37 49.61 33.89 25.40
N GLN A 38 48.98 33.75 26.58
CA GLN A 38 47.52 33.81 26.67
C GLN A 38 47.03 35.27 26.67
N PRO A 39 46.13 35.67 25.74
CA PRO A 39 45.42 36.94 25.88
C PRO A 39 44.56 36.90 27.15
N PRO A 40 44.28 38.06 27.79
CA PRO A 40 43.51 38.12 29.03
C PRO A 40 42.15 37.43 28.84
N ALA A 41 41.79 36.58 29.80
CA ALA A 41 40.58 35.75 29.74
C ALA A 41 39.34 36.58 29.45
N GLU A 42 38.69 36.29 28.32
CA GLU A 42 37.34 36.73 28.02
C GLU A 42 36.42 36.16 29.12
N PRO A 43 35.52 36.96 29.74
CA PRO A 43 34.60 36.42 30.72
C PRO A 43 33.81 35.29 30.08
N ALA A 44 33.79 34.13 30.75
CA ALA A 44 33.12 32.92 30.26
C ALA A 44 31.70 33.28 29.78
N PRO A 45 31.25 32.75 28.62
CA PRO A 45 29.86 32.92 28.23
C PRO A 45 29.02 32.39 29.39
N ASP A 46 28.19 33.27 29.95
CA ASP A 46 27.26 32.92 31.00
C ASP A 46 26.59 31.62 30.58
N THR A 47 26.84 30.56 31.34
CA THR A 47 26.16 29.29 31.13
C THR A 47 24.74 29.50 31.60
N ALA A 48 23.95 30.19 30.78
CA ALA A 48 22.51 30.18 30.84
C ALA A 48 22.14 28.70 30.84
N GLN A 49 21.77 28.19 32.01
CA GLN A 49 21.24 26.85 32.14
C GLN A 49 20.15 26.72 31.07
N PRO A 50 20.11 25.65 30.26
CA PRO A 50 19.00 25.49 29.33
C PRO A 50 17.75 25.44 30.20
N LEU A 51 16.96 26.52 30.16
CA LEU A 51 15.66 26.61 30.81
C LEU A 51 14.93 25.32 30.44
N ASN A 52 14.77 24.40 31.40
CA ASN A 52 13.90 23.26 31.24
C ASN A 52 12.49 23.78 31.54
N PRO A 53 11.72 24.20 30.53
CA PRO A 53 10.47 24.87 30.80
C PRO A 53 9.47 23.79 31.18
N GLU A 54 8.92 23.89 32.39
CA GLU A 54 7.71 23.16 32.74
C GLU A 54 6.68 23.33 31.61
N GLY A 55 6.24 22.23 31.00
CA GLY A 55 5.26 22.25 29.90
C GLY A 55 5.80 22.02 28.48
N ARG A 56 7.12 21.79 28.29
CA ARG A 56 7.65 21.43 26.95
C ARG A 56 7.14 20.06 26.49
N LEU A 57 6.57 20.02 25.29
CA LEU A 57 6.01 18.79 24.69
C LEU A 57 7.10 18.00 23.93
N VAL A 58 6.92 16.69 23.79
CA VAL A 58 7.88 15.80 23.11
C VAL A 58 7.41 15.51 21.68
N PRO A 59 8.15 15.94 20.63
CA PRO A 59 7.76 15.72 19.24
C PRO A 59 7.50 14.26 18.88
N GLY A 60 8.38 13.34 19.33
CA GLY A 60 8.25 11.92 19.06
C GLY A 60 6.98 11.29 19.65
N LYS A 61 6.50 11.78 20.80
CA LYS A 61 5.22 11.35 21.38
C LYS A 61 4.05 11.79 20.51
N ALA A 62 4.06 13.03 20.02
CA ALA A 62 3.03 13.55 19.13
C ALA A 62 2.96 12.76 17.83
N LEU A 63 4.13 12.49 17.23
CA LEU A 63 4.24 11.70 16.01
C LEU A 63 3.66 10.30 16.22
N LEU A 64 4.08 9.59 17.27
CA LEU A 64 3.60 8.24 17.56
C LEU A 64 2.08 8.20 17.81
N LEU A 65 1.55 9.16 18.56
CA LEU A 65 0.11 9.24 18.81
C LEU A 65 -0.68 9.37 17.50
N SER A 66 -0.28 10.27 16.60
CA SER A 66 -0.96 10.46 15.31
C SER A 66 -0.68 9.36 14.28
N ALA A 67 0.43 8.63 14.43
CA ALA A 67 0.70 7.44 13.62
C ALA A 67 -0.23 6.28 13.99
N ILE A 68 -0.63 6.17 15.26
CA ILE A 68 -1.61 5.17 15.72
C ILE A 68 -3.03 5.62 15.41
N LEU A 69 -3.36 6.88 15.73
CA LEU A 69 -4.69 7.45 15.53
C LEU A 69 -4.56 8.89 15.03
N PRO A 70 -4.85 9.13 13.73
CA PRO A 70 -4.74 10.46 13.15
C PRO A 70 -5.54 11.50 13.94
N GLY A 71 -4.87 12.59 14.28
CA GLY A 71 -5.42 13.69 15.09
C GLY A 71 -5.06 13.63 16.58
N ALA A 72 -4.69 12.47 17.13
CA ALA A 72 -4.36 12.34 18.56
C ALA A 72 -3.10 13.15 18.96
N GLY A 73 -2.07 13.13 18.11
CA GLY A 73 -0.85 13.91 18.29
C GLY A 73 -1.08 15.43 18.17
N GLN A 74 -2.05 15.87 17.37
CA GLN A 74 -2.43 17.28 17.27
C GLN A 74 -3.13 17.76 18.55
N LEU A 75 -3.97 16.93 19.17
CA LEU A 75 -4.54 17.23 20.49
C LEU A 75 -3.45 17.38 21.54
N TYR A 76 -2.47 16.47 21.53
CA TYR A 76 -1.27 16.59 22.38
C TYR A 76 -0.49 17.88 22.08
N ALA A 77 -0.34 18.24 20.79
CA ALA A 77 0.32 19.45 20.31
C ALA A 77 -0.50 20.75 20.50
N LYS A 78 -1.62 20.71 21.24
CA LYS A 78 -2.52 21.84 21.49
C LYS A 78 -3.14 22.46 20.23
N SER A 79 -3.38 21.65 19.20
CA SER A 79 -4.04 22.02 17.95
C SER A 79 -5.33 21.21 17.73
N PRO A 80 -6.41 21.48 18.47
CA PRO A 80 -7.62 20.66 18.44
C PRO A 80 -8.37 20.70 17.12
N LEU A 81 -8.34 21.84 16.41
CA LEU A 81 -8.97 21.96 15.10
C LEU A 81 -8.32 21.02 14.09
N MET A 82 -6.98 20.99 14.04
CA MET A 82 -6.26 20.04 13.17
C MET A 82 -6.47 18.60 13.63
N GLY A 83 -6.53 18.35 14.94
CA GLY A 83 -6.88 17.04 15.48
C GLY A 83 -8.23 16.54 14.97
N ALA A 84 -9.26 17.38 15.05
CA ALA A 84 -10.59 17.06 14.54
C ALA A 84 -10.61 16.84 13.02
N LEU A 85 -9.86 17.65 12.25
CA LEU A 85 -9.76 17.48 10.79
C LEU A 85 -9.17 16.12 10.41
N PHE A 86 -8.01 15.76 10.97
CA PHE A 86 -7.37 14.47 10.68
C PHE A 86 -8.23 13.28 11.09
N LEU A 87 -8.93 13.38 12.22
CA LEU A 87 -9.86 12.34 12.67
C LEU A 87 -11.10 12.24 11.77
N ALA A 88 -11.63 13.37 11.30
CA ALA A 88 -12.77 13.39 10.37
C ALA A 88 -12.39 12.78 9.01
N LEU A 89 -11.20 13.10 8.49
CA LEU A 89 -10.66 12.47 7.28
C LEU A 89 -10.47 10.96 7.46
N GLU A 90 -9.98 10.54 8.63
CA GLU A 90 -9.81 9.13 8.98
C GLU A 90 -11.15 8.38 8.96
N ALA A 91 -12.16 8.90 9.66
CA ALA A 91 -13.49 8.30 9.71
C ALA A 91 -14.15 8.28 8.32
N GLY A 92 -14.02 9.35 7.54
CA GLY A 92 -14.54 9.42 6.18
C GLY A 92 -13.87 8.40 5.25
N ALA A 93 -12.56 8.24 5.34
CA ALA A 93 -11.82 7.30 4.51
C ALA A 93 -12.18 5.85 4.85
N TRP A 94 -12.23 5.47 6.14
CA TRP A 94 -12.69 4.14 6.56
C TRP A 94 -14.13 3.84 6.18
N THR A 95 -15.01 4.86 6.22
CA THR A 95 -16.39 4.73 5.73
C THR A 95 -16.39 4.39 4.24
N GLY A 96 -15.55 5.05 3.45
CA GLY A 96 -15.34 4.73 2.04
C GLY A 96 -14.85 3.29 1.83
N VAL A 97 -13.82 2.86 2.57
CA VAL A 97 -13.33 1.46 2.53
C VAL A 97 -14.46 0.48 2.76
N ALA A 98 -15.25 0.68 3.83
CA ALA A 98 -16.33 -0.24 4.20
C ALA A 98 -17.43 -0.31 3.14
N ILE A 99 -17.88 0.84 2.62
CA ILE A 99 -18.94 0.89 1.59
C ILE A 99 -18.50 0.19 0.31
N TYR A 100 -17.34 0.57 -0.23
CA TYR A 100 -16.88 0.07 -1.53
C TYR A 100 -16.39 -1.37 -1.46
N HIS A 101 -15.83 -1.79 -0.32
CA HIS A 101 -15.52 -3.21 -0.09
C HIS A 101 -16.80 -4.05 -0.05
N GLY A 102 -17.83 -3.60 0.66
CA GLY A 102 -19.13 -4.29 0.70
C GLY A 102 -19.73 -4.44 -0.70
N GLN A 103 -19.81 -3.34 -1.45
CA GLN A 103 -20.30 -3.34 -2.84
C GLN A 103 -19.50 -4.27 -3.75
N GLY A 104 -18.17 -4.29 -3.61
CA GLY A 104 -17.30 -5.17 -4.38
C GLY A 104 -17.59 -6.64 -4.11
N MET A 105 -17.76 -7.01 -2.83
CA MET A 105 -18.11 -8.37 -2.40
C MET A 105 -19.50 -8.80 -2.88
N ASP A 106 -20.50 -7.93 -2.74
CA ASP A 106 -21.86 -8.21 -3.21
C ASP A 106 -21.88 -8.47 -4.72
N LYS A 107 -21.15 -7.65 -5.48
CA LYS A 107 -20.97 -7.83 -6.93
C LYS A 107 -20.14 -9.07 -7.27
N GLU A 108 -19.23 -9.46 -6.39
CA GLU A 108 -18.46 -10.69 -6.53
C GLU A 108 -19.36 -11.92 -6.42
N ASP A 109 -20.21 -11.95 -5.40
CA ASP A 109 -21.19 -13.02 -5.22
C ASP A 109 -22.18 -13.06 -6.41
N GLU A 110 -22.61 -11.91 -6.93
CA GLU A 110 -23.48 -11.81 -8.11
C GLU A 110 -22.85 -12.44 -9.37
N TYR A 111 -21.61 -12.06 -9.71
CA TYR A 111 -21.00 -12.59 -10.94
C TYR A 111 -20.65 -14.08 -10.81
N LYS A 112 -20.28 -14.54 -9.61
CA LYS A 112 -20.01 -15.97 -9.36
C LYS A 112 -21.27 -16.80 -9.50
N ALA A 113 -22.37 -16.37 -8.90
CA ALA A 113 -23.67 -17.02 -9.05
C ALA A 113 -24.13 -17.03 -10.51
N PHE A 114 -23.86 -15.95 -11.26
CA PHE A 114 -24.15 -15.91 -12.70
C PHE A 114 -23.31 -16.92 -13.47
N ALA A 115 -22.00 -17.01 -13.22
CA ALA A 115 -21.15 -18.02 -13.85
C ALA A 115 -21.60 -19.44 -13.49
N ASP A 116 -21.92 -19.72 -12.22
CA ASP A 116 -22.39 -21.03 -11.78
C ASP A 116 -23.69 -21.48 -12.46
N ALA A 117 -24.54 -20.52 -12.83
CA ALA A 117 -25.82 -20.79 -13.47
C ALA A 117 -25.75 -20.88 -15.00
N ASN A 118 -24.67 -20.40 -15.63
CA ASN A 118 -24.62 -20.24 -17.08
C ASN A 118 -23.39 -20.88 -17.72
N TRP A 119 -22.26 -20.98 -17.04
CA TRP A 119 -21.04 -21.58 -17.59
C TRP A 119 -20.93 -23.05 -17.20
N ALA A 120 -20.73 -23.92 -18.18
CA ALA A 120 -20.61 -25.36 -17.98
C ALA A 120 -19.21 -25.87 -18.36
N TYR A 121 -18.58 -26.58 -17.43
CA TYR A 121 -17.41 -27.40 -17.74
C TYR A 121 -17.84 -28.65 -18.51
N ASP A 122 -18.81 -29.39 -17.95
CA ASP A 122 -19.42 -30.60 -18.50
C ASP A 122 -20.91 -30.58 -18.12
N ASP A 123 -21.82 -30.67 -19.10
CA ASP A 123 -23.28 -30.75 -18.91
C ASP A 123 -23.80 -32.20 -19.00
N GLY A 124 -22.91 -33.18 -19.14
CA GLY A 124 -23.21 -34.61 -19.20
C GLY A 124 -23.89 -35.06 -20.49
N VAL A 125 -23.91 -34.20 -21.52
CA VAL A 125 -24.57 -34.46 -22.81
C VAL A 125 -23.61 -34.21 -23.96
N TYR A 126 -22.81 -35.22 -24.31
CA TYR A 126 -21.97 -35.17 -25.51
C TYR A 126 -22.83 -35.00 -26.77
N THR A 127 -22.79 -33.82 -27.38
CA THR A 127 -23.57 -33.50 -28.57
C THR A 127 -22.67 -33.27 -29.77
N SER A 128 -22.55 -34.28 -30.62
CA SER A 128 -21.77 -34.20 -31.88
C SER A 128 -22.23 -33.03 -32.75
N GLY A 129 -21.39 -32.00 -32.88
CA GLY A 129 -21.54 -30.88 -33.84
C GLY A 129 -21.96 -29.54 -33.25
N VAL A 130 -22.37 -29.49 -31.97
CA VAL A 130 -22.72 -28.24 -31.24
C VAL A 130 -22.28 -28.41 -29.79
N PHE A 131 -21.08 -27.96 -29.40
CA PHE A 131 -20.49 -28.13 -28.05
C PHE A 131 -21.38 -27.60 -26.90
N ALA A 132 -22.03 -28.46 -26.13
CA ALA A 132 -22.92 -28.00 -25.05
C ALA A 132 -22.14 -27.30 -23.93
N ASP A 133 -20.87 -27.67 -23.75
CA ASP A 133 -20.00 -27.25 -22.66
C ASP A 133 -18.52 -27.15 -23.12
N TYR A 134 -17.64 -26.79 -22.19
CA TYR A 134 -16.21 -26.64 -22.46
C TYR A 134 -15.49 -27.97 -22.68
N TRP A 135 -15.86 -29.03 -21.94
CA TRP A 135 -15.22 -30.34 -22.02
C TRP A 135 -15.42 -30.98 -23.40
N ASP A 136 -16.65 -30.92 -23.95
CA ASP A 136 -16.98 -31.37 -25.30
C ASP A 136 -16.10 -30.69 -26.35
N TYR A 137 -15.87 -29.39 -26.18
CA TYR A 137 -15.02 -28.59 -27.06
C TYR A 137 -13.55 -28.98 -26.95
N GLU A 138 -13.04 -29.15 -25.72
CA GLU A 138 -11.68 -29.60 -25.45
C GLU A 138 -11.40 -30.97 -26.09
N TYR A 139 -12.29 -31.94 -25.86
CA TYR A 139 -12.18 -33.29 -26.41
C TYR A 139 -12.30 -33.30 -27.94
N TYR A 140 -13.23 -32.54 -28.51
CA TYR A 140 -13.33 -32.38 -29.96
C TYR A 140 -12.05 -31.80 -30.57
N CYS A 141 -11.45 -30.80 -29.91
CA CYS A 141 -10.21 -30.22 -30.40
C CYS A 141 -9.07 -31.24 -30.43
N ALA A 142 -8.96 -32.06 -29.39
CA ALA A 142 -7.95 -33.11 -29.31
C ALA A 142 -8.14 -34.22 -30.37
N THR A 143 -9.38 -34.59 -30.67
CA THR A 143 -9.70 -35.68 -31.60
C THR A 143 -9.71 -35.27 -33.07
N VAL A 144 -9.91 -33.97 -33.38
CA VAL A 144 -10.06 -33.48 -34.76
C VAL A 144 -8.85 -32.68 -35.27
N PHE A 145 -8.20 -31.88 -34.41
CA PHE A 145 -7.13 -30.98 -34.84
C PHE A 145 -5.73 -31.38 -34.35
N GLY A 146 -5.62 -32.01 -33.17
CA GLY A 146 -4.31 -32.35 -32.61
C GLY A 146 -3.48 -31.11 -32.23
N VAL A 147 -2.19 -31.33 -31.96
CA VAL A 147 -1.27 -30.29 -31.43
C VAL A 147 -0.94 -29.15 -32.40
N ASP A 148 -0.89 -29.44 -33.69
CA ASP A 148 -0.55 -28.49 -34.75
C ASP A 148 -1.75 -27.67 -35.21
N GLY A 149 -2.96 -28.13 -34.87
CA GLY A 149 -4.17 -27.39 -35.12
C GLY A 149 -4.79 -27.56 -36.50
N GLU A 150 -4.33 -28.56 -37.26
CA GLU A 150 -4.80 -28.79 -38.61
C GLU A 150 -5.68 -30.05 -38.70
N THR A 151 -6.73 -30.00 -39.52
CA THR A 151 -7.61 -31.17 -39.71
C THR A 151 -6.92 -32.27 -40.52
N GLY A 152 -7.06 -33.53 -40.10
CA GLY A 152 -6.58 -34.70 -40.87
C GLY A 152 -5.18 -35.18 -40.52
N ASN A 153 -4.68 -34.81 -39.34
CA ASN A 153 -3.34 -35.15 -38.87
C ASN A 153 -3.29 -36.46 -38.04
N ALA A 154 -2.10 -37.06 -37.95
CA ALA A 154 -1.84 -38.31 -37.22
C ALA A 154 -1.68 -38.14 -35.70
N ASP A 155 -1.47 -36.91 -35.22
CA ASP A 155 -1.24 -36.58 -33.81
C ASP A 155 -2.55 -36.12 -33.11
N THR A 156 -3.65 -36.82 -33.42
CA THR A 156 -4.95 -36.62 -32.76
C THR A 156 -5.15 -37.66 -31.66
N PHE A 157 -5.96 -37.32 -30.66
CA PHE A 157 -6.36 -38.27 -29.63
C PHE A 157 -7.34 -39.29 -30.23
N ASP A 158 -7.06 -40.59 -30.09
CA ASP A 158 -7.90 -41.69 -30.60
C ASP A 158 -8.62 -42.48 -29.49
N GLY A 159 -8.47 -42.03 -28.24
CA GLY A 159 -9.09 -42.63 -27.07
C GLY A 159 -10.55 -42.22 -26.87
N SER A 160 -11.23 -42.97 -25.99
CA SER A 160 -12.58 -42.69 -25.51
C SER A 160 -12.65 -41.44 -24.61
N PRO A 161 -13.84 -40.83 -24.45
CA PRO A 161 -14.11 -39.82 -23.42
C PRO A 161 -13.55 -40.16 -22.04
N GLU A 162 -13.75 -41.39 -21.58
CA GLU A 162 -13.29 -41.82 -20.25
C GLU A 162 -11.77 -41.83 -20.15
N GLN A 163 -11.07 -42.18 -21.24
CA GLN A 163 -9.62 -42.12 -21.28
C GLN A 163 -9.09 -40.68 -21.34
N TRP A 164 -9.87 -39.74 -21.91
CA TRP A 164 -9.53 -38.32 -21.91
C TRP A 164 -9.57 -37.72 -20.50
N ASP A 165 -10.57 -38.10 -19.71
CA ASP A 165 -10.71 -37.66 -18.30
C ASP A 165 -9.60 -38.15 -17.39
N GLU A 166 -9.00 -39.30 -17.71
CA GLU A 166 -7.89 -39.86 -16.94
C GLU A 166 -6.56 -39.15 -17.22
N LEU A 167 -6.45 -38.35 -18.29
CA LEU A 167 -5.21 -37.67 -18.64
C LEU A 167 -4.94 -36.47 -17.72
N SER A 168 -3.68 -36.33 -17.35
CA SER A 168 -3.20 -35.09 -16.74
C SER A 168 -3.23 -33.94 -17.75
N TRP A 169 -3.28 -32.69 -17.29
CA TRP A 169 -3.19 -31.53 -18.18
C TRP A 169 -1.93 -31.54 -19.06
N GLU A 170 -0.80 -32.00 -18.52
CA GLU A 170 0.46 -32.13 -19.28
C GLU A 170 0.30 -33.10 -20.46
N ASP A 171 -0.38 -34.24 -20.24
CA ASP A 171 -0.63 -35.23 -21.28
C ASP A 171 -1.68 -34.75 -22.29
N LYS A 172 -2.73 -34.04 -21.83
CA LYS A 172 -3.71 -33.41 -22.71
C LYS A 172 -3.05 -32.40 -23.66
N GLY A 173 -2.04 -31.67 -23.18
CA GLY A 173 -1.25 -30.73 -23.99
C GLY A 173 -0.53 -31.35 -25.20
N ILE A 174 -0.35 -32.67 -25.24
CA ILE A 174 0.23 -33.40 -26.39
C ILE A 174 -0.77 -33.47 -27.55
N TYR A 175 -2.07 -33.43 -27.26
CA TYR A 175 -3.15 -33.56 -28.23
C TYR A 175 -3.89 -32.25 -28.46
N LEU A 176 -3.75 -31.28 -27.57
CA LEU A 176 -4.41 -29.99 -27.68
C LEU A 176 -3.59 -28.99 -28.50
N PRO A 177 -4.26 -28.11 -29.26
CA PRO A 177 -3.61 -27.00 -29.94
C PRO A 177 -2.78 -26.11 -29.03
N SER A 178 -1.46 -26.08 -29.26
CA SER A 178 -0.49 -25.35 -28.42
C SER A 178 -0.73 -23.84 -28.28
N SER A 179 -1.43 -23.25 -29.24
CA SER A 179 -1.67 -21.82 -29.33
C SER A 179 -3.06 -21.40 -28.85
N GLY A 180 -3.99 -22.35 -28.68
CA GLY A 180 -5.35 -22.13 -28.20
C GLY A 180 -5.60 -22.59 -26.77
N PHE A 181 -4.84 -23.59 -26.28
CA PHE A 181 -5.01 -24.19 -24.95
C PHE A 181 -3.76 -23.96 -24.10
N THR A 182 -3.79 -22.91 -23.29
CA THR A 182 -2.61 -22.41 -22.55
C THR A 182 -2.77 -22.48 -21.03
N HIS A 183 -4.00 -22.66 -20.53
CA HIS A 183 -4.29 -22.68 -19.09
C HIS A 183 -5.07 -23.93 -18.71
N GLU A 184 -4.70 -24.54 -17.59
CA GLU A 184 -5.47 -25.61 -16.97
C GLU A 184 -6.62 -25.02 -16.17
N LEU A 185 -7.79 -25.64 -16.24
CA LEU A 185 -8.91 -25.34 -15.37
C LEU A 185 -9.13 -26.50 -14.41
N THR A 186 -9.35 -26.21 -13.14
CA THR A 186 -9.74 -27.18 -12.11
C THR A 186 -11.22 -26.96 -11.80
N PRO A 187 -12.16 -27.70 -12.42
CA PRO A 187 -13.59 -27.39 -12.34
C PRO A 187 -14.19 -27.64 -10.95
N ASP A 188 -13.59 -28.56 -10.20
CA ASP A 188 -14.01 -28.90 -8.84
C ASP A 188 -13.67 -27.79 -7.83
N ASP A 189 -12.65 -26.98 -8.11
CA ASP A 189 -12.17 -25.91 -7.26
C ASP A 189 -12.62 -24.54 -7.80
N LYS A 190 -13.84 -24.14 -7.46
CA LYS A 190 -14.42 -22.84 -7.84
C LYS A 190 -13.86 -21.66 -7.04
N ASP A 191 -12.56 -21.48 -7.09
CA ASP A 191 -11.84 -20.39 -6.44
C ASP A 191 -11.83 -19.10 -7.29
N GLN A 192 -11.10 -18.08 -6.83
CA GLN A 192 -10.98 -16.83 -7.59
C GLN A 192 -10.33 -17.02 -8.97
N GLN A 193 -9.39 -17.97 -9.11
CA GLN A 193 -8.71 -18.24 -10.37
C GLN A 193 -9.66 -18.90 -11.36
N TYR A 194 -10.49 -19.84 -10.93
CA TYR A 194 -11.56 -20.43 -11.74
C TYR A 194 -12.42 -19.34 -12.39
N TYR A 195 -12.99 -18.43 -11.58
CA TYR A 195 -13.83 -17.35 -12.10
C TYR A 195 -13.04 -16.33 -12.95
N GLU A 196 -11.75 -16.15 -12.72
CA GLU A 196 -10.92 -15.35 -13.62
C GLU A 196 -10.77 -16.00 -14.99
N MET A 197 -10.45 -17.28 -14.98
CA MET A 197 -10.09 -18.03 -16.17
C MET A 197 -11.25 -18.08 -17.15
N ILE A 198 -12.42 -18.52 -16.71
CA ILE A 198 -13.61 -18.70 -17.57
C ILE A 198 -14.08 -17.41 -18.26
N GLY A 199 -13.71 -16.24 -17.73
CA GLY A 199 -13.98 -14.95 -18.36
C GLY A 199 -12.84 -14.45 -19.22
N LYS A 200 -11.60 -14.53 -18.74
CA LYS A 200 -10.45 -13.82 -19.29
C LYS A 200 -9.86 -14.48 -20.54
N TYR A 201 -9.84 -15.80 -20.60
CA TYR A 201 -9.20 -16.52 -21.71
C TYR A 201 -10.26 -17.05 -22.66
N ASP A 202 -10.06 -16.78 -23.95
CA ASP A 202 -11.04 -17.17 -24.95
C ASP A 202 -11.16 -18.69 -25.11
N GLN A 203 -10.14 -19.45 -24.70
CA GLN A 203 -10.20 -20.92 -24.68
C GLN A 203 -11.43 -21.43 -23.92
N PHE A 204 -11.86 -20.75 -22.84
CA PHE A 204 -13.01 -21.13 -22.04
C PHE A 204 -14.35 -20.58 -22.57
N GLY A 205 -14.32 -19.88 -23.70
CA GLY A 205 -15.49 -19.30 -24.35
C GLY A 205 -16.57 -20.34 -24.68
N ALA A 206 -16.16 -21.57 -25.01
CA ALA A 206 -17.07 -22.66 -25.38
C ALA A 206 -18.03 -23.09 -24.25
N GLY A 207 -17.64 -22.89 -22.98
CA GLY A 207 -18.51 -23.20 -21.85
C GLY A 207 -19.62 -22.18 -21.60
N TRP A 208 -19.62 -21.03 -22.30
CA TRP A 208 -20.71 -20.06 -22.24
C TRP A 208 -21.80 -20.37 -23.28
N PRO A 209 -23.10 -20.22 -22.93
CA PRO A 209 -24.20 -20.52 -23.82
C PRO A 209 -24.26 -19.47 -24.94
N ALA A 210 -24.72 -19.90 -26.11
CA ALA A 210 -25.03 -19.00 -27.22
C ALA A 210 -26.47 -18.48 -27.05
N GLU A 211 -26.67 -17.16 -26.98
CA GLU A 211 -28.00 -16.54 -27.04
C GLU A 211 -28.43 -16.37 -28.52
N ASP A 212 -29.23 -17.32 -29.02
CA ASP A 212 -30.06 -17.31 -30.24
C ASP A 212 -29.45 -17.30 -31.67
N ASP A 213 -29.97 -18.24 -32.48
CA ASP A 213 -30.19 -18.40 -33.94
C ASP A 213 -29.25 -17.83 -35.02
N GLU A 214 -28.36 -16.87 -34.74
CA GLU A 214 -27.21 -16.58 -35.60
C GLU A 214 -26.05 -17.52 -35.25
N VAL A 215 -26.33 -18.82 -35.31
CA VAL A 215 -25.29 -19.85 -35.51
C VAL A 215 -24.79 -19.73 -36.96
N SER A 216 -24.40 -18.53 -37.39
CA SER A 216 -23.80 -18.31 -38.70
C SER A 216 -22.29 -18.54 -38.59
N GLY A 217 -21.91 -19.81 -38.39
CA GLY A 217 -20.65 -20.35 -38.93
C GLY A 217 -19.68 -21.06 -37.99
N TYR A 218 -19.83 -20.96 -36.66
CA TYR A 218 -18.63 -21.07 -35.79
C TYR A 218 -18.59 -22.18 -34.74
N ARG A 219 -19.32 -23.29 -34.93
CA ARG A 219 -18.99 -24.55 -34.23
C ARG A 219 -18.29 -25.59 -35.10
N THR A 220 -18.04 -25.25 -36.37
CA THR A 220 -17.52 -26.17 -37.41
C THR A 220 -16.25 -25.68 -38.12
N GLY A 221 -15.70 -24.52 -37.75
CA GLY A 221 -14.45 -24.01 -38.33
C GLY A 221 -13.21 -24.60 -37.67
N ASN A 222 -12.09 -24.67 -38.41
CA ASN A 222 -10.78 -24.94 -37.82
C ASN A 222 -10.49 -23.83 -36.77
N PRO A 223 -10.28 -24.17 -35.48
CA PRO A 223 -10.10 -23.21 -34.40
C PRO A 223 -8.84 -22.34 -34.53
N LEU A 224 -7.96 -22.60 -35.51
CA LEU A 224 -6.57 -22.11 -35.46
C LEU A 224 -6.07 -21.40 -36.71
N THR A 225 -6.92 -21.12 -37.71
CA THR A 225 -6.49 -20.32 -38.86
C THR A 225 -6.52 -18.82 -38.54
N GLU A 226 -5.31 -18.24 -38.43
CA GLU A 226 -4.91 -16.82 -38.55
C GLU A 226 -6.06 -15.79 -38.67
N THR A 227 -6.63 -15.38 -37.54
CA THR A 227 -7.28 -14.08 -37.23
C THR A 227 -8.15 -14.25 -35.98
N TRP A 228 -7.54 -14.44 -34.81
CA TRP A 228 -8.26 -14.75 -33.56
C TRP A 228 -8.79 -13.53 -32.79
N GLU A 229 -9.47 -12.63 -33.48
CA GLU A 229 -10.60 -11.99 -32.79
C GLU A 229 -11.69 -13.06 -32.78
N TRP A 230 -12.07 -13.55 -31.61
CA TRP A 230 -13.37 -14.19 -31.48
C TRP A 230 -14.40 -13.17 -31.96
N GLY A 231 -14.78 -13.23 -33.24
CA GLY A 231 -15.88 -12.48 -33.84
C GLY A 231 -17.24 -12.95 -33.34
N THR A 232 -17.26 -13.52 -32.15
CA THR A 232 -18.41 -14.11 -31.46
C THR A 232 -18.59 -13.29 -30.20
N TYR A 233 -19.26 -12.18 -30.40
CA TYR A 233 -19.92 -11.43 -29.34
C TYR A 233 -20.83 -12.41 -28.58
N ASN A 234 -20.32 -12.99 -27.49
CA ASN A 234 -21.13 -13.81 -26.59
C ASN A 234 -21.68 -12.87 -25.52
N THR A 235 -22.93 -12.47 -25.70
CA THR A 235 -23.64 -11.55 -24.80
C THR A 235 -23.64 -12.03 -23.35
N THR A 236 -23.71 -13.35 -23.12
CA THR A 236 -23.65 -13.96 -21.79
C THR A 236 -22.28 -13.78 -21.16
N ARG A 237 -21.20 -14.10 -21.89
CA ARG A 237 -19.82 -13.88 -21.43
C ARG A 237 -19.53 -12.40 -21.21
N ASP A 238 -19.99 -11.52 -22.10
CA ASP A 238 -19.80 -10.06 -21.98
C ASP A 238 -20.53 -9.49 -20.77
N LYS A 239 -21.74 -10.00 -20.50
CA LYS A 239 -22.48 -9.68 -19.28
C LYS A 239 -21.72 -10.12 -18.03
N TYR A 240 -21.20 -11.34 -18.02
CA TYR A 240 -20.34 -11.84 -16.94
C TYR A 240 -19.10 -10.94 -16.72
N LEU A 241 -18.39 -10.61 -17.79
CA LEU A 241 -17.21 -9.74 -17.75
C LEU A 241 -17.55 -8.34 -17.24
N THR A 242 -18.71 -7.81 -17.61
CA THR A 242 -19.21 -6.52 -17.10
C THR A 242 -19.47 -6.56 -15.61
N MET A 243 -20.18 -7.58 -15.11
CA MET A 243 -20.43 -7.75 -13.67
C MET A 243 -19.13 -7.92 -12.87
N ARG A 244 -18.19 -8.69 -13.42
CA ARG A 244 -16.86 -8.89 -12.82
C ARG A 244 -16.06 -7.58 -12.78
N LYS A 245 -16.17 -6.77 -13.83
CA LYS A 245 -15.60 -5.42 -13.89
C LYS A 245 -16.22 -4.50 -12.82
N GLU A 246 -17.54 -4.52 -12.62
CA GLU A 246 -18.20 -3.72 -11.58
C GLU A 246 -17.68 -4.05 -10.17
N SER A 247 -17.50 -5.35 -9.87
CA SER A 247 -16.90 -5.80 -8.62
C SER A 247 -15.47 -5.27 -8.46
N ASN A 248 -14.63 -5.44 -9.49
CA ASN A 248 -13.25 -4.94 -9.49
C ASN A 248 -13.17 -3.42 -9.32
N ASP A 249 -14.02 -2.65 -10.00
CA ASP A 249 -14.05 -1.19 -9.92
C ASP A 249 -14.40 -0.73 -8.49
N ALA A 250 -15.34 -1.41 -7.83
CA ALA A 250 -15.69 -1.13 -6.44
C ALA A 250 -14.54 -1.51 -5.47
N LEU A 251 -13.94 -2.69 -5.63
CA LEU A 251 -12.79 -3.10 -4.82
C LEU A 251 -11.58 -2.17 -5.02
N ASP A 252 -11.34 -1.69 -6.24
CA ASP A 252 -10.29 -0.72 -6.53
C ASP A 252 -10.57 0.64 -5.89
N MET A 253 -11.84 1.06 -5.84
CA MET A 253 -12.21 2.25 -5.06
C MET A 253 -11.93 2.06 -3.56
N SER A 254 -12.24 0.88 -3.00
CA SER A 254 -11.89 0.54 -1.62
C SER A 254 -10.37 0.59 -1.36
N LYS A 255 -9.56 0.10 -2.31
CA LYS A 255 -8.09 0.22 -2.26
C LYS A 255 -7.65 1.69 -2.25
N ASN A 256 -8.26 2.54 -3.08
CA ASN A 256 -7.96 3.98 -3.09
C ASN A 256 -8.26 4.66 -1.76
N PHE A 257 -9.38 4.32 -1.10
CA PHE A 257 -9.69 4.82 0.24
C PHE A 257 -8.73 4.28 1.30
N THR A 258 -8.29 3.03 1.17
CA THR A 258 -7.25 2.45 2.05
C THR A 258 -5.92 3.21 1.89
N MET A 259 -5.55 3.59 0.67
CA MET A 259 -4.39 4.46 0.44
C MET A 259 -4.58 5.85 1.07
N ALA A 260 -5.79 6.41 1.02
CA ALA A 260 -6.11 7.67 1.69
C ALA A 260 -5.96 7.58 3.23
N VAL A 261 -6.39 6.47 3.85
CA VAL A 261 -6.13 6.17 5.27
C VAL A 261 -4.64 6.20 5.56
N LEU A 262 -3.83 5.44 4.80
CA LEU A 262 -2.38 5.41 5.00
C LEU A 262 -1.72 6.78 4.84
N GLY A 263 -2.15 7.55 3.82
CA GLY A 263 -1.69 8.91 3.60
C GLY A 263 -2.07 9.85 4.76
N ASN A 264 -3.28 9.72 5.27
CA ASN A 264 -3.77 10.50 6.42
C ASN A 264 -2.95 10.21 7.69
N HIS A 265 -2.65 8.94 7.97
CA HIS A 265 -1.75 8.54 9.06
C HIS A 265 -0.37 9.18 8.97
N LEU A 266 0.27 9.10 7.81
CA LEU A 266 1.61 9.66 7.60
C LEU A 266 1.60 11.19 7.76
N LEU A 267 0.68 11.89 7.07
CA LEU A 267 0.59 13.35 7.12
C LEU A 267 0.23 13.83 8.52
N SER A 268 -0.68 13.15 9.22
CA SER A 268 -1.06 13.47 10.59
C SER A 268 0.13 13.32 11.55
N ALA A 269 0.88 12.23 11.44
CA ALA A 269 2.06 11.98 12.28
C ALA A 269 3.14 13.05 12.11
N LEU A 270 3.51 13.37 10.86
CA LEU A 270 4.48 14.41 10.56
C LEU A 270 4.01 15.78 11.03
N HIS A 271 2.76 16.13 10.74
CA HIS A 271 2.18 17.40 11.17
C HIS A 271 2.19 17.55 12.69
N ALA A 272 1.85 16.50 13.45
CA ALA A 272 1.86 16.52 14.91
C ALA A 272 3.27 16.75 15.49
N GLY A 273 4.28 16.05 14.95
CA GLY A 273 5.67 16.21 15.38
C GLY A 273 6.21 17.63 15.12
N PHE A 274 5.93 18.20 13.94
CA PHE A 274 6.30 19.57 13.63
C PHE A 274 5.53 20.60 14.46
N SER A 275 4.24 20.37 14.70
CA SER A 275 3.41 21.25 15.53
C SER A 275 3.95 21.39 16.95
N VAL A 276 4.39 20.28 17.57
CA VAL A 276 5.05 20.33 18.88
C VAL A 276 6.35 21.12 18.81
N SER A 277 7.16 20.93 17.76
CA SER A 277 8.42 21.64 17.61
C SER A 277 8.20 23.15 17.48
N MET A 278 7.19 23.57 16.72
CA MET A 278 6.78 24.98 16.61
C MET A 278 6.23 25.52 17.93
N HIS A 279 5.38 24.76 18.61
CA HIS A 279 4.81 25.13 19.91
C HIS A 279 5.92 25.35 20.95
N ASN A 280 6.88 24.43 21.05
CA ASN A 280 8.03 24.55 21.95
C ASN A 280 8.88 25.79 21.65
N ARG A 281 9.10 26.13 20.36
CA ARG A 281 9.84 27.34 19.97
C ARG A 281 9.08 28.63 20.32
N LYS A 282 7.75 28.63 20.18
CA LYS A 282 6.91 29.76 20.56
C LYS A 282 6.94 30.00 22.08
N MET A 283 6.75 28.94 22.87
CA MET A 283 6.84 29.00 24.33
C MET A 283 8.19 29.54 24.81
N ALA A 284 9.29 29.08 24.21
CA ALA A 284 10.64 29.57 24.54
C ALA A 284 10.78 31.08 24.27
N ARG A 285 10.27 31.58 23.13
CA ARG A 285 10.29 33.02 22.81
C ARG A 285 9.44 33.85 23.77
N GLU A 286 8.25 33.37 24.13
CA GLU A 286 7.35 34.08 25.04
C GLU A 286 7.93 34.19 26.44
N GLN A 287 8.59 33.14 26.94
CA GLN A 287 9.29 33.18 28.23
C GLN A 287 10.44 34.20 28.23
N THR A 288 11.26 34.23 27.17
CA THR A 288 12.33 35.22 27.03
C THR A 288 11.80 36.66 27.04
N VAL A 289 10.64 36.91 26.41
CA VAL A 289 10.02 38.25 26.39
C VAL A 289 9.46 38.65 27.76
N ILE A 290 8.88 37.71 28.51
CA ILE A 290 8.32 37.97 29.85
C ILE A 290 9.44 38.30 30.86
N GLU A 291 10.54 37.56 30.84
CA GLU A 291 11.70 37.85 31.69
C GLU A 291 12.35 39.19 31.33
N GLY A 292 12.32 39.60 30.06
CA GLY A 292 12.82 40.89 29.58
C GLY A 292 11.89 42.10 29.78
N SER A 293 10.88 42.00 30.66
CA SER A 293 9.92 43.10 30.88
C SER A 293 10.51 44.28 31.66
N LEU A 294 10.31 45.49 31.13
CA LEU A 294 10.76 46.78 31.69
C LEU A 294 10.12 47.03 33.06
N GLN A 295 10.88 46.85 34.14
CA GLN A 295 10.42 47.22 35.47
C GLN A 295 10.66 48.72 35.68
N LEU A 296 9.57 49.48 35.85
CA LEU A 296 9.62 50.89 36.27
C LEU A 296 9.71 50.92 37.79
N GLU A 297 10.92 50.98 38.34
CA GLU A 297 11.09 51.21 39.76
C GLU A 297 11.25 52.71 40.05
N PRO A 298 10.40 53.31 40.92
CA PRO A 298 10.62 54.67 41.37
C PRO A 298 11.84 54.69 42.29
N ARG A 299 12.92 55.35 41.85
CA ARG A 299 14.13 55.54 42.67
C ARG A 299 14.27 57.01 43.06
N ARG A 300 14.59 57.26 44.33
CA ARG A 300 14.90 58.61 44.81
C ARG A 300 16.36 58.95 44.50
N ILE A 301 16.56 59.94 43.64
CA ILE A 301 17.87 60.54 43.35
C ILE A 301 17.75 62.03 43.64
N ASN A 302 18.67 62.58 44.43
CA ASN A 302 18.70 64.01 44.79
C ASN A 302 17.36 64.56 45.34
N ASN A 303 16.68 63.79 46.18
CA ASN A 303 15.42 64.16 46.86
C ASN A 303 14.19 64.32 45.93
N GLU A 304 14.29 63.92 44.67
CA GLU A 304 13.17 63.85 43.72
C GLU A 304 12.85 62.38 43.38
N ASN A 305 11.56 62.08 43.21
CA ASN A 305 11.12 60.75 42.77
C ASN A 305 11.23 60.71 41.25
N VAL A 306 12.20 59.96 40.73
CA VAL A 306 12.38 59.78 39.28
C VAL A 306 11.98 58.34 38.92
N THR A 307 11.05 58.21 37.99
CA THR A 307 10.69 56.90 37.41
C THR A 307 11.77 56.53 36.41
N MET A 308 12.61 55.56 36.75
CA MET A 308 13.59 55.01 35.81
C MET A 308 13.05 53.74 35.18
N ALA A 309 13.16 53.65 33.87
CA ALA A 309 12.90 52.43 33.14
C ALA A 309 14.16 51.55 33.19
N GLY A 310 14.15 50.53 34.06
CA GLY A 310 15.23 49.56 34.14
C GLY A 310 14.95 48.40 33.20
N LEU A 311 15.79 48.21 32.18
CA LEU A 311 15.83 46.95 31.44
C LEU A 311 16.73 45.99 32.26
N GLN A 312 16.13 45.17 33.12
CA GLN A 312 16.85 44.06 33.73
C GLN A 312 16.89 42.90 32.75
N ILE A 313 18.00 42.78 32.02
CA ILE A 313 18.37 41.53 31.37
C ILE A 313 19.12 40.73 32.42
N ARG A 314 18.52 39.65 32.95
CA ARG A 314 19.31 38.64 33.66
C ARG A 314 20.04 37.84 32.58
N PHE A 315 21.36 37.96 32.58
CA PHE A 315 22.23 37.03 31.87
C PHE A 315 22.22 35.69 32.62
#